data_AF-A0A5J4URT3-F1
#
_entry.id   AF-A0A5J4URT3-F1
#
_cell.length_a   1.000
_cell.length_b   1.000
_cell.length_c   1.000
_cell.angle_alpha   90.00
_cell.angle_beta   90.00
_cell.angle_gamma   90.00
#
_symmetry.space_group_name_H-M   'P 1'
#
loop_
_entity.id
_entity.type
_entity.pdbx_description
1 polymer ?
#
loop_
_entity_poly.entity_id
_entity_poly.type
_entity_poly.pdbx_seq_one_letter_code
_entity_poly.pdbx_strand_id
1 'polypeptide(L)'
;MMCVVSGDPNQDYRQGFSLIIKDQKIFYQNFYKFVPDPNKDIYDDKKLLGVAYKYRGSSMIALAPKIYWLDQPFDKKEPEVIKLKELNLKLNPQINKEAYLQNIKEGTVVKDR
;
A
#
# COMPACT_ATOMS: atom_id res chain seq x y z
N MET A 1 -6.09 -12.85 8.07
CA MET A 1 -4.63 -12.91 7.89
C MET A 1 -4.22 -11.82 6.92
N MET A 2 -3.30 -10.93 7.31
CA MET A 2 -2.76 -9.90 6.43
C MET A 2 -1.30 -10.25 6.18
N CYS A 3 -0.97 -10.62 4.93
CA CYS A 3 0.40 -10.90 4.54
C CYS A 3 1.00 -9.62 3.94
N VAL A 4 2.12 -9.17 4.49
CA VAL A 4 2.92 -8.10 3.92
C VAL A 4 4.13 -8.74 3.26
N VAL A 5 4.39 -8.35 2.02
CA VAL A 5 5.57 -8.81 1.27
C VAL A 5 6.39 -7.59 0.94
N SER A 6 7.65 -7.57 1.37
CA SER A 6 8.59 -6.49 1.06
C SER A 6 9.47 -6.88 -0.12
N GLY A 7 9.80 -5.91 -0.96
CA GLY A 7 10.83 -6.03 -1.99
C GLY A 7 12.25 -5.92 -1.42
N ASP A 8 13.21 -5.65 -2.30
CA ASP A 8 14.60 -5.36 -1.95
C ASP A 8 14.70 -3.93 -1.42
N PRO A 9 15.22 -3.72 -0.19
CA PRO A 9 15.38 -2.39 0.39
C PRO A 9 16.39 -1.50 -0.36
N ASN A 10 17.24 -2.08 -1.21
CA ASN A 10 18.23 -1.33 -2.00
C ASN A 10 17.70 -0.86 -3.36
N GLN A 11 16.47 -1.26 -3.72
CA GLN A 11 15.83 -0.87 -4.97
C GLN A 11 14.64 0.07 -4.70
N ASP A 12 14.39 1.00 -5.61
CA ASP A 12 13.24 1.89 -5.49
C ASP A 12 11.93 1.20 -5.91
N TYR A 13 10.83 1.94 -5.87
CA TYR A 13 9.48 1.45 -6.20
C TYR A 13 9.35 0.85 -7.62
N ARG A 14 10.28 1.13 -8.53
CA ARG A 14 10.29 0.58 -9.90
C ARG A 14 10.53 -0.92 -9.93
N GLN A 15 11.06 -1.50 -8.84
CA GLN A 15 11.23 -2.95 -8.72
C GLN A 15 9.91 -3.72 -8.85
N GLY A 16 8.77 -3.09 -8.51
CA GLY A 16 7.45 -3.71 -8.59
C GLY A 16 7.37 -5.05 -7.86
N PHE A 17 6.84 -6.08 -8.53
CA PHE A 17 6.73 -7.43 -7.98
C PHE A 17 7.89 -8.36 -8.38
N SER A 18 8.90 -7.85 -9.07
CA SER A 18 9.96 -8.68 -9.68
C SER A 18 10.69 -9.59 -8.67
N LEU A 19 10.89 -9.09 -7.45
CA LEU A 19 11.58 -9.80 -6.37
C LEU A 19 10.66 -10.69 -5.52
N ILE A 20 9.36 -10.51 -5.65
CA ILE A 20 8.33 -11.27 -4.92
C ILE A 20 7.90 -12.49 -5.74
N ILE A 21 7.87 -12.33 -7.06
CA ILE A 21 7.40 -13.33 -8.01
C ILE A 21 8.56 -14.26 -8.40
N LYS A 22 8.43 -15.55 -8.06
CA LYS A 22 9.42 -16.58 -8.42
C LYS A 22 9.48 -16.85 -9.92
N ASP A 23 8.32 -16.99 -10.57
CA ASP A 23 8.21 -17.20 -12.02
C ASP A 23 7.60 -15.97 -12.68
N GLN A 24 8.47 -15.07 -13.11
CA GLN A 24 8.06 -13.83 -13.76
C GLN A 24 7.36 -14.09 -15.09
N LYS A 25 7.78 -15.12 -15.85
CA LYS A 25 7.20 -15.41 -17.16
C LYS A 25 5.73 -15.80 -17.01
N ILE A 26 5.42 -16.74 -16.12
CA ILE A 26 4.04 -17.16 -15.86
C ILE A 26 3.22 -15.99 -15.31
N PHE A 27 3.76 -15.21 -14.37
CA PHE A 27 3.06 -14.07 -13.80
C PHE A 27 2.70 -13.02 -14.86
N TYR A 28 3.67 -12.58 -15.67
CA TYR A 28 3.43 -11.55 -16.68
C TYR A 28 2.55 -12.04 -17.83
N GLN A 29 2.64 -13.32 -18.23
CA GLN A 29 1.69 -13.93 -19.16
C GLN A 29 0.24 -13.92 -18.66
N ASN A 30 0.04 -13.91 -17.35
CA ASN A 30 -1.28 -13.92 -16.71
C ASN A 30 -1.61 -12.60 -15.98
N PHE A 31 -0.82 -11.54 -16.17
CA PHE A 31 -0.91 -10.32 -15.36
C PHE A 31 -2.33 -9.73 -15.36
N TYR A 32 -2.88 -9.55 -16.55
CA TYR A 32 -4.23 -9.03 -16.76
C TYR A 32 -5.35 -10.03 -16.43
N LYS A 33 -5.06 -11.23 -15.91
CA LYS A 33 -6.08 -12.07 -15.26
C LYS A 33 -6.35 -11.61 -13.83
N PHE A 34 -5.33 -11.05 -13.16
CA PHE A 34 -5.40 -10.66 -11.76
C PHE A 34 -5.47 -9.15 -11.57
N VAL A 35 -4.88 -8.37 -12.48
CA VAL A 35 -4.85 -6.90 -12.42
C VAL A 35 -5.76 -6.33 -13.51
N PRO A 36 -6.38 -5.15 -13.32
CA PRO A 36 -7.12 -4.46 -14.38
C PRO A 36 -6.23 -4.14 -15.58
N ASP A 37 -6.76 -4.36 -16.78
CA ASP A 37 -6.17 -3.95 -18.05
C ASP A 37 -6.65 -2.54 -18.38
N PRO A 38 -5.77 -1.54 -18.43
CA PRO A 38 -6.16 -0.15 -18.69
C PRO A 38 -6.78 0.04 -20.07
N ASN A 39 -6.66 -0.93 -20.99
CA ASN A 39 -7.26 -0.88 -22.32
C ASN A 39 -8.66 -1.51 -22.37
N LYS A 40 -9.16 -2.05 -21.27
CA LYS A 40 -10.48 -2.67 -21.17
C LYS A 40 -11.47 -1.78 -20.43
N ASP A 41 -12.73 -2.20 -20.41
CA ASP A 41 -13.83 -1.43 -19.82
C ASP A 41 -13.87 -1.52 -18.28
N ILE A 42 -14.82 -0.79 -17.70
CA ILE A 42 -15.06 -0.69 -16.24
C ILE A 42 -15.33 -2.03 -15.54
N TYR A 43 -15.70 -3.09 -16.27
CA TYR A 43 -15.92 -4.42 -15.69
C TYR A 43 -14.59 -5.15 -15.45
N ASP A 44 -13.53 -4.73 -16.13
CA ASP A 44 -12.17 -5.27 -15.94
C ASP A 44 -11.52 -4.77 -14.63
N ASP A 45 -12.01 -3.66 -14.08
CA ASP A 45 -11.58 -3.12 -12.77
C ASP A 45 -12.04 -3.97 -11.57
N LYS A 46 -13.08 -4.81 -11.74
CA LYS A 46 -13.69 -5.61 -10.66
C LYS A 46 -13.76 -7.09 -10.99
N LYS A 47 -12.59 -7.68 -11.24
CA LYS A 47 -12.45 -9.13 -11.44
C LYS A 47 -12.67 -9.91 -10.15
N LEU A 48 -13.36 -11.06 -10.27
CA LEU A 48 -13.47 -12.03 -9.19
C LEU A 48 -12.05 -12.53 -8.83
N LEU A 49 -11.66 -12.38 -7.56
CA LEU A 49 -10.29 -12.67 -7.06
C LEU A 49 -9.18 -11.79 -7.66
N GLY A 50 -9.54 -10.74 -8.38
CA GLY A 50 -8.59 -9.75 -8.90
C GLY A 50 -8.10 -8.79 -7.82
N VAL A 51 -6.92 -8.22 -8.05
CA VAL A 51 -6.33 -7.15 -7.26
C VAL A 51 -6.91 -5.82 -7.75
N ALA A 52 -7.69 -5.15 -6.90
CA ALA A 52 -8.10 -3.78 -7.17
C ALA A 52 -6.94 -2.81 -6.85
N TYR A 53 -6.41 -2.15 -7.88
CA TYR A 53 -5.45 -1.07 -7.71
C TYR A 53 -6.15 0.15 -7.10
N LYS A 54 -5.65 0.65 -5.97
CA LYS A 54 -6.25 1.80 -5.28
C LYS A 54 -5.34 3.03 -5.27
N TYR A 55 -4.10 2.84 -4.85
CA TYR A 55 -3.16 3.93 -4.61
C TYR A 55 -1.75 3.48 -4.99
N ARG A 56 -0.93 4.42 -5.43
CA ARG A 56 0.52 4.21 -5.64
C ARG A 56 1.31 5.26 -4.90
N GLY A 57 2.14 4.78 -3.99
CA GLY A 57 3.04 5.62 -3.21
C GLY A 57 4.51 5.28 -3.40
N SER A 58 5.37 6.20 -2.97
CA SER A 58 6.82 6.04 -2.87
C SER A 58 7.22 5.39 -1.56
N SER A 59 6.57 5.76 -0.45
CA SER A 59 6.93 5.38 0.91
C SER A 59 5.68 5.16 1.76
N MET A 60 5.73 4.22 2.70
CA MET A 60 4.61 3.91 3.59
C MET A 60 5.10 3.60 5.00
N ILE A 61 4.37 4.08 6.02
CA ILE A 61 4.53 3.67 7.42
C ILE A 61 3.23 3.00 7.84
N ALA A 62 3.26 1.70 8.13
CA ALA A 62 2.09 0.94 8.54
C ALA A 62 2.28 0.39 9.96
N LEU A 63 1.45 0.84 10.90
CA LEU A 63 1.48 0.37 12.29
C LEU A 63 0.58 -0.85 12.49
N ALA A 64 -0.56 -0.89 11.80
CA ALA A 64 -1.53 -1.97 11.86
C ALA A 64 -2.40 -2.00 10.60
N PRO A 65 -3.20 -3.06 10.37
CA PRO A 65 -4.18 -3.09 9.29
C PRO A 65 -5.11 -1.86 9.32
N LYS A 66 -5.17 -1.12 8.21
CA LYS A 66 -5.95 0.13 8.06
C LYS A 66 -5.49 1.30 8.95
N ILE A 67 -4.27 1.22 9.51
CA ILE A 67 -3.61 2.29 10.26
C ILE A 67 -2.24 2.54 9.61
N TYR A 68 -2.19 3.48 8.67
CA TYR A 68 -0.99 3.74 7.89
C TYR A 68 -0.91 5.19 7.39
N TRP A 69 0.31 5.67 7.20
CA TRP A 69 0.63 6.86 6.41
C TRP A 69 1.27 6.43 5.08
N LEU A 70 0.91 7.09 3.99
CA LEU A 70 1.37 6.77 2.64
C LEU A 70 1.69 8.05 1.87
N ASP A 71 2.93 8.15 1.41
CA ASP A 71 3.41 9.22 0.52
C ASP A 71 3.06 8.88 -0.93
N GLN A 72 2.23 9.70 -1.57
CA GLN A 72 1.68 9.49 -2.91
C GLN A 72 2.12 10.61 -3.88
N PRO A 73 3.42 10.76 -4.17
CA PRO A 73 3.91 11.83 -5.03
C PRO A 73 3.42 11.72 -6.49
N PHE A 74 2.87 10.56 -6.86
CA PHE A 74 2.36 10.27 -8.20
C PHE A 74 0.86 10.55 -8.35
N ASP A 75 0.11 10.68 -7.25
CA ASP A 75 -1.32 11.00 -7.26
C ASP A 75 -1.52 12.51 -7.16
N LYS A 76 -2.15 13.11 -8.17
CA LYS A 76 -2.26 14.58 -8.30
C LYS A 76 -3.25 15.25 -7.34
N LYS A 77 -4.03 14.48 -6.56
CA LYS A 77 -5.11 15.02 -5.70
C LYS A 77 -4.67 15.21 -4.26
N GLU A 78 -3.97 14.23 -3.69
CA GLU A 78 -3.54 14.26 -2.29
C GLU A 78 -2.13 13.65 -2.22
N PRO A 79 -1.08 14.46 -1.97
CA PRO A 79 0.29 13.97 -1.96
C PRO A 79 0.58 13.07 -0.76
N GLU A 80 -0.24 13.14 0.30
CA GLU A 80 -0.13 12.27 1.47
C GLU A 80 -1.49 11.72 1.86
N VAL A 81 -1.53 10.44 2.22
CA VAL A 81 -2.72 9.78 2.75
C VAL A 81 -2.44 9.26 4.14
N ILE A 82 -3.17 9.79 5.12
CA ILE A 82 -3.25 9.24 6.47
C ILE A 82 -4.51 8.38 6.53
N LYS A 83 -4.36 7.10 6.85
CA LYS A 83 -5.47 6.18 7.09
C LYS A 83 -5.50 5.80 8.55
N LEU A 84 -6.61 6.14 9.21
CA LEU A 84 -6.94 5.63 10.53
C LEU A 84 -8.28 4.93 10.47
N LYS A 85 -8.38 3.75 11.11
CA LYS A 85 -9.66 3.07 11.29
C LYS A 85 -10.41 3.73 12.45
N GLU A 86 -11.73 3.85 12.33
CA GLU A 86 -12.65 4.24 13.41
C GLU A 86 -12.51 5.66 13.99
N LEU A 87 -11.56 6.47 13.55
CA LEU A 87 -11.43 7.88 13.97
C LEU A 87 -11.55 8.85 12.81
N ASN A 88 -12.08 10.04 13.13
CA ASN A 88 -12.17 11.15 12.20
C ASN A 88 -10.89 12.01 12.29
N LEU A 89 -10.09 12.00 11.23
CA LEU A 89 -8.84 12.78 11.16
C LEU A 89 -9.06 14.28 11.32
N LYS A 90 -10.20 14.83 10.85
CA LYS A 90 -10.50 16.27 10.98
C LYS A 90 -10.66 16.71 12.44
N LEU A 91 -11.11 15.80 13.30
CA LEU A 91 -11.23 16.04 14.74
C LEU A 91 -9.95 15.68 15.50
N ASN A 92 -8.96 15.08 14.83
CA ASN A 92 -7.71 14.61 15.44
C ASN A 92 -6.49 15.09 14.63
N PRO A 93 -6.29 16.41 14.47
CA PRO A 93 -5.22 16.97 13.64
C PRO A 93 -3.81 16.64 14.13
N GLN A 94 -3.64 16.21 15.39
CA GLN A 94 -2.39 15.73 15.93
C GLN A 94 -1.89 14.41 15.30
N ILE A 95 -2.78 13.68 14.62
CA ILE A 95 -2.43 12.43 13.95
C ILE A 95 -1.88 12.75 12.56
N ASN A 96 -0.56 12.93 12.50
CA ASN A 96 0.21 13.20 11.28
C ASN A 96 1.36 12.19 11.11
N LYS A 97 2.18 12.35 10.07
CA LYS A 97 3.34 11.49 9.80
C LYS A 97 4.27 11.36 11.00
N GLU A 98 4.55 12.48 11.67
CA GLU A 98 5.45 12.55 12.83
C GLU A 98 4.93 11.68 13.98
N ALA A 99 3.62 11.70 14.24
CA ALA A 99 2.99 10.84 15.24
C ALA A 99 3.21 9.35 14.93
N TYR A 100 3.14 8.94 13.65
CA TYR A 100 3.45 7.55 13.26
C TYR A 100 4.91 7.19 13.51
N LEU A 101 5.84 8.08 13.16
CA LEU A 101 7.28 7.89 13.37
C LEU A 101 7.64 7.82 14.86
N GLN A 102 7.04 8.68 15.68
CA GLN A 102 7.26 8.70 17.13
C GLN A 102 6.80 7.39 17.77
N ASN A 103 5.61 6.88 17.41
CA ASN A 103 5.13 5.60 17.93
C ASN A 103 6.08 4.42 17.66
N ILE A 104 6.76 4.43 16.50
CA ILE A 104 7.78 3.40 16.19
C ILE A 104 9.02 3.60 17.05
N LYS A 105 9.49 4.85 17.18
CA LYS A 105 10.71 5.19 17.95
C LYS A 105 10.56 4.93 19.45
N GLU A 106 9.41 5.25 20.01
CA GLU A 106 9.10 5.11 21.44
C GLU A 106 8.80 3.65 21.82
N GLY A 107 8.61 2.76 20.83
CA GLY A 107 8.36 1.34 21.08
C GLY A 107 6.96 1.05 21.64
N THR A 108 6.03 1.99 21.53
CA THR A 108 4.62 1.84 21.94
C THR A 108 3.83 0.90 21.04
N VAL A 109 4.40 0.48 19.90
CA VAL A 109 3.85 -0.59 19.06
C VAL A 109 4.05 -1.93 19.78
N VAL A 110 3.06 -2.32 20.57
CA VAL A 110 3.02 -3.63 21.21
C VAL A 110 2.90 -4.70 20.13
N LYS A 111 3.86 -5.63 20.06
CA LYS A 111 3.71 -6.82 19.23
C LYS A 111 2.54 -7.63 19.78
N ASP A 112 1.55 -7.92 18.93
CA ASP A 112 0.51 -8.89 19.25
C ASP A 112 1.18 -10.23 19.59
N ARG A 113 0.77 -10.84 20.71
CA ARG A 113 1.34 -12.11 21.21
C ARG A 113 0.86 -13.30 20.40
#